data_AF-A0A662GI18-F1
#
_entry.id   AF-A0A662GI18-F1
#
_cell.length_a   1.000
_cell.length_b   1.000
_cell.length_c   1.000
_cell.angle_alpha   90.00
_cell.angle_beta   90.00
_cell.angle_gamma   90.00
#
_symmetry.space_group_name_H-M   'P 1'
#
loop_
_entity.id
_entity.type
_entity.pdbx_description
1 polymer ?
#
loop_
_entity_poly.entity_id
_entity_poly.type
_entity_poly.pdbx_seq_one_letter_code
_entity_poly.pdbx_strand_id
1 'polypeptide(L)'
;KHYIDLMFTSHNVARSIAQKLQKTFHAKISESVKIIGVNKRGKPITKLTILALLPPLKEGSILILNNRPYYIKEVRRDGFLALNLDTYNTSLIRGRVASKGNMVNESELIPALVVSVTPPYVQVMRYDDYKVIEVRLSRIPLWIREKSHVRLFQFNDKYFIVPEST
;
A
#
# COMPACT_ATOMS: atom_id res chain seq x y z
N LYS A 1 -17.68 1.96 7.45
CA LYS A 1 -17.35 0.51 7.39
C LYS A 1 -17.72 0.00 6.01
N HIS A 2 -16.74 -0.27 5.15
CA HIS A 2 -16.99 -0.80 3.80
C HIS A 2 -16.51 -2.27 3.77
N TYR A 3 -17.44 -3.21 3.79
CA TYR A 3 -17.18 -4.64 3.58
C TYR A 3 -18.24 -5.21 2.64
N ILE A 4 -17.92 -6.32 2.00
CA ILE A 4 -18.81 -7.04 1.08
C ILE A 4 -18.98 -8.45 1.62
N ASP A 5 -20.23 -8.88 1.82
CA ASP A 5 -20.55 -10.24 2.22
C ASP A 5 -20.95 -11.07 0.99
N LEU A 6 -20.26 -12.18 0.79
CA LEU A 6 -20.54 -13.14 -0.29
C LEU A 6 -21.04 -14.45 0.31
N MET A 7 -22.20 -14.92 -0.14
CA MET A 7 -22.81 -16.17 0.33
C MET A 7 -22.63 -17.28 -0.69
N PHE A 8 -22.17 -18.45 -0.22
CA PHE A 8 -21.93 -19.62 -1.05
C PHE A 8 -22.63 -20.84 -0.47
N THR A 9 -23.15 -21.71 -1.34
CA THR A 9 -23.71 -23.01 -0.96
C THR A 9 -22.64 -24.09 -0.77
N SER A 10 -21.42 -23.85 -1.27
CA SER A 10 -20.31 -24.81 -1.22
C SER A 10 -19.10 -24.24 -0.48
N HIS A 11 -18.61 -24.97 0.53
CA HIS A 11 -17.39 -24.63 1.26
C HIS A 11 -16.15 -24.61 0.35
N ASN A 12 -16.08 -25.49 -0.65
CA ASN A 12 -14.93 -25.58 -1.55
C ASN A 12 -14.81 -24.35 -2.45
N VAL A 13 -15.96 -23.86 -2.96
CA VAL A 13 -16.00 -22.63 -3.77
C VAL A 13 -15.57 -21.43 -2.92
N ALA A 14 -16.12 -21.30 -1.71
CA ALA A 14 -15.75 -20.22 -0.79
C ALA A 14 -14.24 -20.20 -0.49
N ARG A 15 -13.63 -21.35 -0.19
CA ARG A 15 -12.18 -21.46 0.06
C ARG A 15 -11.34 -21.13 -1.16
N SER A 16 -11.75 -21.58 -2.35
CA SER A 16 -11.03 -21.29 -3.59
C SER A 16 -10.97 -19.77 -3.85
N ILE A 17 -12.09 -19.08 -3.67
CA ILE A 17 -12.17 -17.62 -3.80
C ILE A 17 -11.29 -16.93 -2.75
N ALA A 18 -11.38 -17.35 -1.49
CA ALA A 18 -10.56 -16.79 -0.41
C ALA A 18 -9.05 -16.95 -0.68
N GLN A 19 -8.62 -18.12 -1.16
CA GLN A 19 -7.23 -18.35 -1.55
C GLN A 19 -6.81 -17.49 -2.75
N LYS A 20 -7.71 -17.25 -3.71
CA LYS A 20 -7.42 -16.35 -4.82
C LYS A 20 -7.27 -14.91 -4.33
N LEU A 21 -8.13 -14.44 -3.43
CA LEU A 21 -8.02 -13.12 -2.80
C LEU A 21 -6.71 -12.98 -2.02
N GLN A 22 -6.33 -13.99 -1.24
CA GLN A 22 -5.06 -14.02 -0.54
C GLN A 22 -3.86 -13.91 -1.50
N LYS A 23 -3.88 -14.65 -2.61
CA LYS A 23 -2.78 -14.64 -3.60
C LYS A 23 -2.70 -13.36 -4.41
N THR A 24 -3.83 -12.76 -4.77
CA THR A 24 -3.86 -11.57 -5.63
C THR A 24 -3.63 -10.30 -4.84
N PHE A 25 -4.24 -10.19 -3.66
CA PHE A 25 -4.28 -8.96 -2.88
C PHE A 25 -3.55 -9.06 -1.54
N HIS A 26 -2.83 -10.15 -1.27
CA HIS A 26 -2.16 -10.40 0.02
C HIS A 26 -3.13 -10.36 1.21
N ALA A 27 -4.38 -10.76 1.00
CA ALA A 27 -5.42 -10.74 2.03
C ALA A 27 -5.09 -11.68 3.20
N LYS A 28 -5.30 -11.20 4.43
CA LYS A 28 -5.25 -12.05 5.62
C LYS A 28 -6.57 -12.82 5.72
N ILE A 29 -6.48 -14.14 5.70
CA ILE A 29 -7.64 -15.04 5.77
C ILE A 29 -7.79 -15.55 7.21
N SER A 30 -9.03 -15.59 7.70
CA SER A 30 -9.39 -16.25 8.96
C SER A 30 -10.69 -17.03 8.76
N GLU A 31 -10.70 -18.30 9.15
CA GLU A 31 -11.86 -19.17 9.02
C GLU A 31 -12.46 -19.47 10.41
N SER A 32 -13.79 -19.55 10.48
CA SER A 32 -14.50 -20.10 11.62
C SER A 32 -15.61 -21.04 11.14
N VAL A 33 -15.86 -22.09 11.92
CA VAL A 33 -16.86 -23.12 11.58
C VAL A 33 -17.82 -23.27 12.75
N LYS A 34 -19.12 -23.27 12.44
CA LYS A 34 -20.19 -23.50 13.43
C LYS A 34 -21.05 -24.67 12.99
N ILE A 35 -21.35 -25.60 13.89
CA ILE A 35 -22.36 -26.63 13.65
C ILE A 35 -23.74 -25.96 13.77
N ILE A 36 -24.56 -26.11 12.74
CA ILE A 36 -25.91 -25.52 12.66
C ILE A 36 -27.02 -26.56 12.72
N GLY A 37 -26.66 -27.84 12.73
CA GLY A 37 -27.61 -28.95 12.86
C GLY A 37 -26.97 -30.28 12.58
N VAL A 38 -27.81 -31.30 12.43
CA VAL A 38 -27.40 -32.68 12.12
C VAL A 38 -28.32 -33.19 11.02
N ASN A 39 -27.76 -33.85 10.02
CA ASN A 39 -28.54 -34.41 8.93
C ASN A 39 -29.23 -35.73 9.36
N LYS A 40 -30.13 -36.24 8.51
CA LYS A 40 -30.86 -37.49 8.76
C LYS A 40 -29.98 -38.74 8.96
N ARG A 41 -28.69 -38.66 8.60
CA ARG A 41 -27.69 -39.74 8.77
C ARG A 41 -26.78 -39.51 9.99
N GLY A 42 -27.13 -38.59 10.89
CA GLY A 42 -26.36 -38.27 12.08
C GLY A 42 -25.09 -37.43 11.83
N LYS A 43 -24.84 -36.96 10.60
CA LYS A 43 -23.65 -36.14 10.30
C LYS A 43 -23.92 -34.66 10.58
N PRO A 44 -22.99 -33.93 11.21
CA PRO A 44 -23.15 -32.51 11.49
C PRO A 44 -23.23 -31.69 10.19
N ILE A 45 -24.17 -30.75 10.16
CA ILE A 45 -24.27 -29.71 9.15
C ILE A 45 -23.55 -28.48 9.70
N THR A 46 -22.59 -27.96 8.95
CA THR A 46 -21.72 -26.87 9.38
C THR A 46 -21.87 -25.64 8.50
N LYS A 47 -21.82 -24.45 9.10
CA LYS A 47 -21.66 -23.15 8.44
C LYS A 47 -20.21 -22.70 8.55
N LEU A 48 -19.57 -22.46 7.41
CA LEU A 48 -18.24 -21.86 7.31
C LEU A 48 -18.36 -20.34 7.14
N THR A 49 -17.61 -19.58 7.93
CA THR A 49 -17.41 -18.14 7.74
C THR A 49 -15.94 -17.89 7.44
N ILE A 50 -15.66 -17.21 6.34
CA ILE A 50 -14.30 -16.82 5.95
C ILE A 50 -14.24 -15.30 5.96
N LEU A 51 -13.35 -14.75 6.78
CA LEU A 51 -13.01 -13.33 6.78
C LEU A 51 -11.75 -13.14 5.92
N ALA A 52 -11.86 -12.33 4.87
CA ALA A 52 -10.74 -11.92 4.03
C ALA A 52 -10.45 -10.42 4.22
N LEU A 53 -9.42 -10.11 5.00
CA LEU A 53 -8.98 -8.74 5.25
C LEU A 53 -7.94 -8.34 4.21
N LEU A 54 -8.30 -7.43 3.31
CA LEU A 54 -7.34 -6.84 2.38
C LEU A 54 -6.35 -5.96 3.17
N PRO A 55 -5.04 -6.01 2.84
CA PRO A 55 -4.09 -5.08 3.41
C PRO A 55 -4.45 -3.65 2.98
N PRO A 56 -4.19 -2.64 3.82
CA PRO A 56 -4.49 -1.25 3.48
C PRO A 56 -3.54 -0.68 2.41
N LEU A 57 -2.49 -1.41 2.05
CA LEU A 57 -1.51 -1.03 1.03
C LEU A 57 -2.13 -1.03 -0.37
N LYS A 58 -2.35 0.19 -0.89
CA LYS A 58 -2.74 0.48 -2.27
C LYS A 58 -1.62 1.21 -3.01
N GLU A 59 -1.74 1.30 -4.33
CA GLU A 59 -0.91 2.22 -5.12
C GLU A 59 -1.03 3.65 -4.58
N GLY A 60 0.08 4.38 -4.53
CA GLY A 60 0.15 5.69 -3.91
C GLY A 60 0.43 5.70 -2.41
N SER A 61 0.35 4.55 -1.73
CA SER A 61 0.63 4.46 -0.29
C SER A 61 2.13 4.64 -0.01
N ILE A 62 2.48 5.14 1.18
CA ILE A 62 3.84 5.06 1.70
C ILE A 62 3.92 3.99 2.78
N LEU A 63 4.92 3.12 2.63
CA LEU A 63 5.28 2.07 3.57
C LEU A 63 6.62 2.40 4.21
N ILE A 64 6.67 2.47 5.53
CA ILE A 64 7.92 2.52 6.30
C ILE A 64 8.29 1.10 6.68
N LEU A 65 9.41 0.62 6.17
CA LEU A 65 9.92 -0.73 6.42
C LEU A 65 11.40 -0.64 6.81
N ASN A 66 11.77 -1.22 7.95
CA ASN A 66 13.15 -1.18 8.47
C ASN A 66 13.72 0.25 8.52
N ASN A 67 12.93 1.20 9.02
CA ASN A 67 13.27 2.62 9.10
C ASN A 67 13.58 3.29 7.75
N ARG A 68 13.04 2.75 6.65
CA ARG A 68 13.18 3.32 5.30
C ARG A 68 11.80 3.53 4.68
N PRO A 69 11.55 4.70 4.08
CA PRO A 69 10.27 4.97 3.44
C PRO A 69 10.26 4.51 1.98
N TYR A 70 9.15 3.89 1.58
CA TYR A 70 8.91 3.36 0.25
C TYR A 70 7.56 3.83 -0.29
N TYR A 71 7.52 4.34 -1.51
CA TYR A 71 6.28 4.66 -2.22
C TYR A 71 5.82 3.45 -3.05
N ILE A 72 4.58 3.01 -2.84
CA ILE A 72 4.00 1.88 -3.57
C ILE A 72 3.56 2.35 -4.96
N LYS A 73 4.25 1.88 -6.00
CA LYS A 73 3.94 2.19 -7.40
C LYS A 73 2.87 1.27 -7.97
N GLU A 74 2.92 -0.01 -7.63
CA GLU A 74 2.06 -1.04 -8.23
C GLU A 74 1.82 -2.17 -7.25
N VAL A 75 0.59 -2.67 -7.17
CA VAL A 75 0.26 -3.90 -6.43
C VAL A 75 0.36 -5.10 -7.37
N ARG A 76 1.28 -6.02 -7.07
CA ARG A 76 1.52 -7.24 -7.84
C ARG A 76 1.13 -8.48 -7.06
N ARG A 77 0.94 -9.58 -7.78
CA ARG A 77 0.64 -10.90 -7.17
C ARG A 77 1.67 -11.33 -6.13
N ASP A 78 2.96 -11.10 -6.37
CA ASP A 78 4.04 -11.56 -5.49
C ASP A 78 4.47 -10.52 -4.45
N GLY A 79 3.89 -9.32 -4.48
CA GLY A 79 4.22 -8.24 -3.57
C GLY A 79 3.91 -6.85 -4.14
N PHE A 80 4.71 -5.87 -3.80
CA PHE A 80 4.50 -4.47 -4.16
C PHE A 80 5.72 -3.96 -4.90
N LEU A 81 5.51 -3.40 -6.09
CA LEU A 81 6.57 -2.65 -6.77
C LEU A 81 6.70 -1.31 -6.04
N ALA A 82 7.82 -1.09 -5.38
CA ALA A 82 8.00 0.05 -4.50
C ALA A 82 9.23 0.87 -4.88
N LEU A 83 9.09 2.18 -4.87
CA LEU A 83 10.16 3.15 -5.01
C LEU A 83 10.75 3.43 -3.63
N ASN A 84 12.01 3.08 -3.41
CA ASN A 84 12.72 3.46 -2.20
C ASN A 84 12.99 4.98 -2.23
N LEU A 85 12.51 5.74 -1.26
CA LEU A 85 12.58 7.21 -1.30
C LEU A 85 13.96 7.75 -0.87
N ASP A 86 14.83 6.94 -0.28
CA ASP A 86 16.23 7.35 -0.01
C ASP A 86 17.07 7.37 -1.29
N THR A 87 16.86 6.36 -2.15
CA THR A 87 17.71 6.07 -3.32
C THR A 87 17.04 6.36 -4.66
N TYR A 88 15.71 6.49 -4.66
CA TYR A 88 14.85 6.56 -5.84
C TYR A 88 14.97 5.37 -6.80
N ASN A 89 15.42 4.22 -6.30
CA ASN A 89 15.42 2.97 -7.04
C ASN A 89 14.15 2.16 -6.76
N THR A 90 13.67 1.47 -7.79
CA THR A 90 12.48 0.62 -7.68
C THR A 90 12.89 -0.81 -7.33
N SER A 91 12.15 -1.47 -6.44
CA SER A 91 12.37 -2.86 -6.05
C SER A 91 11.05 -3.55 -5.71
N LEU A 92 11.02 -4.88 -5.77
CA LEU A 92 9.85 -5.65 -5.36
C LEU A 92 9.93 -5.97 -3.86
N ILE A 93 8.94 -5.51 -3.10
CA ILE A 93 8.75 -5.87 -1.69
C ILE A 93 7.73 -6.99 -1.61
N ARG A 94 8.15 -8.19 -1.18
CA ARG A 94 7.23 -9.33 -1.02
C ARG A 94 6.13 -9.02 0.02
N GLY A 95 4.90 -9.48 -0.23
CA GLY A 95 3.75 -9.19 0.64
C GLY A 95 3.97 -9.53 2.13
N ARG A 96 4.61 -10.69 2.41
CA ARG A 96 4.97 -11.11 3.78
C ARG A 96 5.96 -10.18 4.51
N VAL A 97 6.72 -9.40 3.75
CA VAL A 97 7.68 -8.43 4.27
C VAL A 97 6.97 -7.11 4.47
N ALA A 98 6.17 -6.69 3.48
CA ALA A 98 5.36 -5.48 3.55
C ALA A 98 4.39 -5.47 4.75
N SER A 99 3.84 -6.63 5.12
CA SER A 99 2.95 -6.77 6.29
C SER A 99 3.61 -6.45 7.64
N LYS A 100 4.93 -6.28 7.69
CA LYS A 100 5.67 -5.88 8.89
C LYS A 100 5.96 -4.39 8.96
N GLY A 101 5.71 -3.65 7.88
CA GLY A 101 5.95 -2.20 7.84
C GLY A 101 4.76 -1.41 8.36
N ASN A 102 5.01 -0.12 8.63
CA ASN A 102 3.98 0.83 9.05
C ASN A 102 3.53 1.65 7.85
N MET A 103 2.23 1.87 7.73
CA MET A 103 1.66 2.71 6.68
C MET A 103 1.58 4.15 7.18
N VAL A 104 1.90 5.09 6.31
CA VAL A 104 1.76 6.53 6.54
C VAL A 104 0.36 6.96 6.14
N ASN A 105 -0.27 7.85 6.91
CA ASN A 105 -1.57 8.39 6.55
C ASN A 105 -1.44 9.37 5.38
N GLU A 106 -2.42 9.35 4.48
CA GLU A 106 -2.45 10.26 3.32
C GLU A 106 -2.47 11.74 3.74
N SER A 107 -3.00 12.06 4.92
CA SER A 107 -2.98 13.41 5.50
C SER A 107 -1.59 13.90 5.94
N GLU A 108 -0.60 13.00 6.06
CA GLU A 108 0.79 13.37 6.34
C GLU A 108 1.55 13.78 5.08
N LEU A 109 0.91 13.68 3.91
CA LEU A 109 1.46 14.12 2.64
C LEU A 109 1.10 15.58 2.36
N ILE A 110 2.10 16.37 2.01
CA ILE A 110 1.92 17.79 1.70
C ILE A 110 1.99 17.98 0.18
N PRO A 111 0.90 18.39 -0.49
CA PRO A 111 0.95 18.73 -1.91
C PRO A 111 1.96 19.85 -2.20
N ALA A 112 2.69 19.75 -3.30
CA ALA A 112 3.75 20.69 -3.65
C ALA A 112 3.99 20.77 -5.18
N LEU A 113 4.66 21.84 -5.60
CA LEU A 113 5.10 22.09 -6.97
C LEU A 113 6.62 22.09 -7.05
N VAL A 114 7.19 21.40 -8.04
CA VAL A 114 8.61 21.51 -8.35
C VAL A 114 8.89 22.87 -9.01
N VAL A 115 9.68 23.70 -8.36
CA VAL A 115 10.03 25.05 -8.84
C VAL A 115 11.25 25.01 -9.75
N SER A 116 12.31 24.32 -9.32
CA SER A 116 13.56 24.21 -10.06
C SER A 116 14.24 22.87 -9.79
N VAL A 117 15.04 22.40 -10.75
CA VAL A 117 15.83 21.16 -10.62
C VAL A 117 17.30 21.48 -10.89
N THR A 118 18.12 21.51 -9.84
CA THR A 118 19.57 21.76 -9.92
C THR A 118 20.31 20.63 -9.20
N PRO A 119 20.69 19.55 -9.91
CA PRO A 119 21.25 18.35 -9.28
C PRO A 119 22.41 18.63 -8.31
N PRO A 120 22.45 18.00 -7.12
CA PRO A 120 21.52 16.98 -6.60
C PRO A 120 20.28 17.53 -5.88
N TYR A 121 20.00 18.82 -6.00
CA TYR A 121 18.95 19.52 -5.28
C TYR A 121 17.71 19.77 -6.15
N VAL A 122 16.55 19.72 -5.51
CA VAL A 122 15.25 20.03 -6.12
C VAL A 122 14.54 21.01 -5.20
N GLN A 123 14.15 22.16 -5.74
CA GLN A 123 13.35 23.13 -4.99
C GLN A 123 11.88 22.85 -5.22
N VAL A 124 11.13 22.75 -4.12
CA VAL A 124 9.70 22.46 -4.12
C VAL A 124 8.97 23.50 -3.28
N MET A 125 7.86 24.00 -3.80
CA MET A 125 6.98 24.93 -3.12
C MET A 125 5.79 24.15 -2.57
N ARG A 126 5.60 24.18 -1.24
CA ARG A 126 4.45 23.55 -0.60
C ARG A 126 3.16 24.32 -0.89
N TYR A 127 2.03 23.63 -0.97
CA TYR A 127 0.73 24.29 -1.20
C TYR A 127 0.05 24.78 0.07
N ASP A 128 0.44 24.29 1.23
CA ASP A 128 -0.16 24.67 2.52
C ASP A 128 0.35 26.03 3.02
N ASP A 129 1.64 26.34 2.82
CA ASP A 129 2.25 27.59 3.29
C ASP A 129 3.08 28.35 2.24
N TYR A 130 3.10 27.88 0.99
CA TYR A 130 3.87 28.46 -0.13
C TYR A 130 5.38 28.57 0.12
N LYS A 131 5.92 27.93 1.17
CA LYS A 131 7.36 27.95 1.41
C LYS A 131 8.06 27.07 0.39
N VAL A 132 9.16 27.62 -0.14
CA VAL A 132 10.11 26.87 -0.97
C VAL A 132 11.11 26.19 -0.04
N ILE A 133 11.20 24.88 -0.16
CA ILE A 133 12.22 24.07 0.52
C ILE A 133 13.11 23.42 -0.52
N GLU A 134 14.35 23.13 -0.12
CA GLU A 134 15.31 22.43 -0.95
C GLU A 134 15.44 20.97 -0.48
N VAL A 135 15.25 20.03 -1.41
CA VAL A 135 15.33 18.60 -1.14
C VAL A 135 16.50 18.02 -1.90
N ARG A 136 17.47 17.45 -1.17
CA ARG A 136 18.61 16.75 -1.76
C ARG A 136 18.25 15.30 -2.09
N LEU A 137 18.40 14.91 -3.36
CA LEU A 137 18.13 13.55 -3.83
C LEU A 137 19.44 12.85 -4.23
N SER A 138 19.57 11.55 -3.93
CA SER A 138 20.70 10.75 -4.43
C SER A 138 20.67 10.54 -5.93
N ARG A 139 19.46 10.57 -6.50
CA ARG A 139 19.15 10.41 -7.91
C ARG A 139 17.86 11.15 -8.18
N ILE A 140 17.85 12.01 -9.21
CA ILE A 140 16.64 12.71 -9.65
C ILE A 140 15.91 11.84 -10.68
N PRO A 141 14.71 11.34 -10.38
CA PRO A 141 13.90 10.61 -11.35
C PRO A 141 13.42 11.49 -12.50
N LEU A 142 13.18 10.87 -13.66
CA LEU A 142 12.70 11.57 -14.87
C LEU A 142 11.33 12.26 -14.71
N TRP A 143 10.52 11.86 -13.73
CA TRP A 143 9.22 12.46 -13.43
C TRP A 143 9.32 13.71 -12.55
N ILE A 144 10.49 14.00 -11.96
CA ILE A 144 10.74 15.26 -11.25
C ILE A 144 11.28 16.27 -12.27
N ARG A 145 10.42 17.18 -12.70
CA ARG A 145 10.77 18.29 -13.61
C ARG A 145 10.14 19.57 -13.12
N GLU A 146 10.66 20.72 -13.54
CA GLU A 146 10.03 22.01 -13.25
C GLU A 146 8.55 21.99 -13.62
N LYS A 147 7.73 22.63 -12.78
CA LYS A 147 6.27 22.69 -12.87
C LYS A 147 5.54 21.35 -12.65
N SER A 148 6.25 20.28 -12.30
CA SER A 148 5.62 19.00 -11.93
C SER A 148 4.94 19.12 -10.57
N HIS A 149 3.72 18.60 -10.47
CA HIS A 149 2.99 18.46 -9.22
C HIS A 149 3.46 17.18 -8.52
N VAL A 150 3.72 17.28 -7.22
CA VAL A 150 4.27 16.21 -6.39
C VAL A 150 3.65 16.29 -5.00
N ARG A 151 3.94 15.31 -4.15
CA ARG A 151 3.70 15.43 -2.71
C ARG A 151 5.01 15.30 -1.95
N LEU A 152 5.03 15.85 -0.76
CA LEU A 152 6.15 15.74 0.17
C LEU A 152 5.75 14.88 1.34
N PHE A 153 6.69 14.06 1.78
CA PHE A 153 6.59 13.25 2.98
C PHE A 153 7.78 13.57 3.89
N GLN A 154 7.51 13.89 5.16
CA GLN A 154 8.56 14.16 6.14
C GLN A 154 8.78 12.93 7.02
N PHE A 155 10.02 12.47 7.12
CA PHE A 155 10.40 11.34 7.97
C PHE A 155 11.83 11.49 8.46
N ASN A 156 12.05 11.32 9.78
CA ASN A 156 13.34 11.53 10.44
C ASN A 156 13.99 12.88 10.06
N ASP A 157 13.21 13.96 10.20
CA ASP A 157 13.63 15.35 9.90
C ASP A 157 14.08 15.62 8.46
N LYS A 158 13.76 14.71 7.53
CA LYS A 158 14.07 14.84 6.11
C LYS A 158 12.79 14.84 5.28
N TYR A 159 12.74 15.70 4.28
CA TYR A 159 11.70 15.69 3.26
C TYR A 159 12.05 14.72 2.13
N PHE A 160 11.04 14.01 1.66
CA PHE A 160 11.07 13.12 0.50
C PHE A 160 10.05 13.59 -0.52
N ILE A 161 10.44 13.66 -1.79
CA ILE A 161 9.51 13.92 -2.90
C ILE A 161 8.90 12.59 -3.33
N VAL A 162 7.57 12.52 -3.32
CA VAL A 162 6.81 11.37 -3.83
C VAL A 162 5.96 11.75 -5.04
N PRO A 163 5.71 10.80 -5.96
CA PRO A 163 4.81 11.04 -7.07
C PRO A 163 3.41 11.44 -6.59
N GLU A 164 2.75 12.30 -7.36
CA GLU A 164 1.30 12.46 -7.26
C GLU A 164 0.64 11.14 -7.69
N SER A 165 -0.34 10.66 -6.90
CA SER A 165 -1.12 9.50 -7.31
C SER A 165 -1.98 9.93 -8.50
N THR A 166 -1.90 9.22 -9.62
CA THR A 166 -2.84 9.38 -10.74
C THR A 166 -4.22 8.89 -10.36
#